data_AF-A0A3L8PW75-F1
#
_entry.id   AF-A0A3L8PW75-F1
#
_cell.length_a   1.000
_cell.length_b   1.000
_cell.length_c   1.000
_cell.angle_alpha   90.00
_cell.angle_beta   90.00
_cell.angle_gamma   90.00
#
_symmetry.space_group_name_H-M   'P 1'
#
loop_
_entity.id
_entity.type
_entity.pdbx_description
1 polymer ?
#
loop_
_entity_poly.entity_id
_entity_poly.type
_entity_poly.pdbx_seq_one_letter_code
_entity_poly.pdbx_strand_id
1 'polypeptide(L)'
;MGNKDVLQQKVEPRFDLTILNRLSNTTSIRRIYDDIRKHWQQDPVLKSLSLSSQVTSIKLPKSIDHTAAISCLDYHFERFFLPTMSAIQGDTYFKQIQSVIEFPKQAIKQSGSLIIESVHHQSVFSIFYCLALMAYQQQGISHVIMMYQQNDPDPRLVYSKELLKNLYQIDVELIQFDGGTNWYKQVKRSKTENTLIVYLGDMSPNVFQGKASNSDEYKLKLTVAGGKSIEVNRLSVAEKISDKLGINHLIANIEGDKLTVETADKSKQLLVCPIQSWIFWPAIGTVYGG
;
A
#
# COMPACT_ATOMS: atom_id res chain seq x y z
N MET A 1 -15.43 45.61 38.89
CA MET A 1 -15.96 44.44 39.62
C MET A 1 -16.51 43.45 38.61
N GLY A 2 -16.22 42.16 38.83
CA GLY A 2 -16.51 41.02 37.93
C GLY A 2 -15.25 40.67 37.12
N ASN A 3 -14.27 39.92 37.60
CA ASN A 3 -14.20 38.69 38.39
C ASN A 3 -14.80 37.45 37.71
N LYS A 4 -13.85 36.57 37.33
CA LYS A 4 -13.85 35.11 37.38
C LYS A 4 -14.42 34.29 36.21
N ASP A 5 -13.44 33.70 35.52
CA ASP A 5 -13.25 32.25 35.42
C ASP A 5 -14.03 31.45 34.36
N VAL A 6 -13.20 30.77 33.54
CA VAL A 6 -13.41 29.48 32.90
C VAL A 6 -14.34 29.48 31.69
N LEU A 7 -13.75 29.78 30.54
CA LEU A 7 -13.77 28.84 29.42
C LEU A 7 -12.31 28.71 28.97
N GLN A 8 -11.49 27.92 29.66
CA GLN A 8 -11.11 26.61 29.11
C GLN A 8 -11.86 26.38 27.80
N GLN A 9 -11.23 26.74 26.68
CA GLN A 9 -11.50 26.01 25.45
C GLN A 9 -11.27 24.56 25.84
N LYS A 10 -12.38 23.85 26.09
CA LYS A 10 -12.40 22.40 26.06
C LYS A 10 -11.76 22.08 24.73
N VAL A 11 -10.51 21.63 24.77
CA VAL A 11 -9.98 20.71 23.79
C VAL A 11 -11.07 19.67 23.71
N GLU A 12 -11.90 19.75 22.66
CA GLU A 12 -12.91 18.74 22.44
C GLU A 12 -12.18 17.41 22.51
N PRO A 13 -12.67 16.47 23.32
CA PRO A 13 -12.02 15.19 23.46
C PRO A 13 -12.00 14.57 22.08
N ARG A 14 -10.81 14.62 21.48
CA ARG A 14 -10.35 13.85 20.35
C ARG A 14 -11.22 12.60 20.20
N PHE A 15 -11.95 12.52 19.08
CA PHE A 15 -12.88 11.44 18.73
C PHE A 15 -12.28 10.04 18.98
N ASP A 16 -10.96 9.95 18.83
CA ASP A 16 -10.07 8.83 19.17
C ASP A 16 -10.18 8.34 20.63
N LEU A 17 -10.30 9.19 21.66
CA LEU A 17 -10.36 8.74 23.07
C LEU A 17 -11.75 8.21 23.49
N THR A 18 -12.81 8.66 22.83
CA THR A 18 -14.19 8.21 23.12
C THR A 18 -14.49 6.86 22.45
N ILE A 19 -13.81 6.55 21.35
CA ILE A 19 -13.87 5.25 20.68
C ILE A 19 -12.95 4.23 21.34
N LEU A 20 -11.73 4.60 21.74
CA LEU A 20 -10.78 3.69 22.39
C LEU A 20 -11.30 3.12 23.73
N ASN A 21 -12.07 3.88 24.51
CA ASN A 21 -12.68 3.41 25.76
C ASN A 21 -13.90 2.46 25.57
N ARG A 22 -14.41 2.29 24.35
CA ARG A 22 -15.61 1.48 24.05
C ARG A 22 -15.32 0.14 23.36
N LEU A 23 -14.07 -0.12 22.98
CA LEU A 23 -13.71 -1.20 22.03
C LEU A 23 -13.26 -2.52 22.67
N SER A 24 -13.53 -2.75 23.96
CA SER A 24 -13.22 -4.00 24.67
C SER A 24 -14.14 -5.18 24.34
N ASN A 25 -14.57 -5.38 23.08
CA ASN A 25 -15.23 -6.61 22.62
C ASN A 25 -15.20 -6.76 21.10
N THR A 26 -14.62 -7.86 20.61
CA THR A 26 -14.18 -8.11 19.23
C THR A 26 -15.27 -8.17 18.15
N THR A 27 -16.55 -8.16 18.51
CA THR A 27 -17.70 -7.98 17.60
C THR A 27 -18.06 -6.52 17.36
N SER A 28 -17.73 -5.61 18.29
CA SER A 28 -18.06 -4.19 18.18
C SER A 28 -17.21 -3.48 17.13
N ILE A 29 -15.97 -3.92 16.93
CA ILE A 29 -15.03 -3.40 15.93
C ILE A 29 -15.61 -3.51 14.52
N ARG A 30 -16.07 -4.70 14.13
CA ARG A 30 -16.61 -4.94 12.80
C ARG A 30 -17.88 -4.11 12.59
N ARG A 31 -18.73 -4.03 13.62
CA ARG A 31 -19.92 -3.20 13.60
C ARG A 31 -19.59 -1.71 13.49
N ILE A 32 -18.58 -1.22 14.20
CA ILE A 32 -18.14 0.18 14.15
C ILE A 32 -17.54 0.50 12.78
N TYR A 33 -16.75 -0.42 12.21
CA TYR A 33 -16.28 -0.30 10.84
C TYR A 33 -17.45 -0.24 9.85
N ASP A 34 -18.41 -1.15 9.96
CA ASP A 34 -19.59 -1.19 9.09
C ASP A 34 -20.45 0.08 9.26
N ASP A 35 -20.58 0.60 10.49
CA ASP A 35 -21.31 1.84 10.79
C ASP A 35 -20.59 3.08 10.24
N ILE A 36 -19.26 3.18 10.40
CA ILE A 36 -18.43 4.26 9.81
C ILE A 36 -18.52 4.19 8.29
N ARG A 37 -18.34 3.01 7.70
CA ARG A 37 -18.44 2.79 6.26
C ARG A 37 -19.82 3.19 5.75
N LYS A 38 -20.90 2.77 6.42
CA LYS A 38 -22.27 3.13 6.06
C LYS A 38 -22.54 4.64 6.19
N HIS A 39 -22.02 5.28 7.24
CA HIS A 39 -22.14 6.72 7.42
C HIS A 39 -21.39 7.48 6.31
N TRP A 40 -20.16 7.07 6.01
CA TRP A 40 -19.33 7.61 4.94
C TRP A 40 -19.95 7.40 3.57
N GLN A 41 -20.59 6.25 3.29
CA GLN A 41 -21.33 6.02 2.05
C GLN A 41 -22.49 7.02 1.83
N GLN A 42 -22.98 7.64 2.89
CA GLN A 42 -24.04 8.65 2.84
C GLN A 42 -23.47 10.09 2.78
N ASP A 43 -22.17 10.26 3.00
CA ASP A 43 -21.48 11.54 3.10
C ASP A 43 -21.46 12.29 1.74
N PRO A 44 -21.98 13.53 1.67
CA PRO A 44 -21.96 14.36 0.47
C PRO A 44 -20.54 14.70 -0.05
N VAL A 45 -19.55 14.78 0.83
CA VAL A 45 -18.15 15.06 0.49
C VAL A 45 -17.55 13.87 -0.27
N LEU A 46 -17.81 12.63 0.13
CA LEU A 46 -17.37 11.47 -0.64
C LEU A 46 -18.07 11.36 -1.99
N LYS A 47 -19.35 11.76 -2.08
CA LYS A 47 -20.03 11.88 -3.39
C LYS A 47 -19.37 12.91 -4.30
N SER A 48 -18.67 13.90 -3.73
CA SER A 48 -17.89 14.89 -4.49
C SER A 48 -16.51 14.36 -4.91
N LEU A 49 -15.99 13.33 -4.25
CA LEU A 49 -14.78 12.59 -4.66
C LEU A 49 -15.14 11.60 -5.76
N SER A 50 -15.07 12.04 -7.02
CA SER A 50 -15.43 11.23 -8.18
C SER A 50 -14.21 10.85 -9.00
N LEU A 51 -13.94 9.54 -9.09
CA LEU A 51 -12.92 9.01 -10.00
C LEU A 51 -13.23 9.36 -11.46
N SER A 52 -14.49 9.25 -11.88
CA SER A 52 -14.93 9.62 -13.23
C SER A 52 -14.68 11.09 -13.58
N SER A 53 -14.59 11.99 -12.60
CA SER A 53 -14.17 13.38 -12.83
C SER A 53 -12.67 13.52 -13.14
N GLN A 54 -11.84 12.61 -12.62
CA GLN A 54 -10.39 12.58 -12.84
C GLN A 54 -10.01 11.85 -14.13
N VAL A 55 -10.88 10.95 -14.59
CA VAL A 55 -10.68 10.12 -15.78
C VAL A 55 -11.78 10.41 -16.79
N THR A 56 -11.56 11.44 -17.60
CA THR A 56 -12.55 11.87 -18.62
C THR A 56 -12.46 11.06 -19.92
N SER A 57 -11.31 10.41 -20.16
CA SER A 57 -11.04 9.60 -21.36
C SER A 57 -11.90 8.33 -21.45
N ILE A 58 -12.41 7.84 -20.31
CA ILE A 58 -13.25 6.64 -20.25
C ILE A 58 -14.48 6.92 -19.39
N LYS A 59 -15.67 6.69 -19.94
CA LYS A 59 -16.92 6.76 -19.16
C LYS A 59 -16.97 5.61 -18.14
N LEU A 60 -16.78 5.93 -16.87
CA LEU A 60 -16.84 4.96 -15.76
C LEU A 60 -18.28 4.80 -15.22
N PRO A 61 -18.71 3.57 -14.88
CA PRO A 61 -19.95 3.35 -14.15
C PRO A 61 -19.91 3.96 -12.74
N LYS A 62 -21.06 4.40 -12.22
CA LYS A 62 -21.19 4.93 -10.84
C LYS A 62 -20.71 3.94 -9.75
N SER A 63 -20.83 2.64 -10.01
CA SER A 63 -20.34 1.61 -9.08
C SER A 63 -18.82 1.63 -8.94
N ILE A 64 -18.07 1.97 -10.00
CA ILE A 64 -16.61 2.08 -9.96
C ILE A 64 -16.17 3.28 -9.12
N ASP A 65 -16.80 4.44 -9.30
CA ASP A 65 -16.57 5.63 -8.46
C ASP A 65 -16.83 5.33 -6.98
N HIS A 66 -17.94 4.64 -6.70
CA HIS A 66 -18.30 4.26 -5.34
C HIS A 66 -17.27 3.32 -4.72
N THR A 67 -16.83 2.29 -5.44
CA THR A 67 -15.78 1.38 -4.97
C THR A 67 -14.47 2.14 -4.75
N ALA A 68 -14.06 3.02 -5.67
CA ALA A 68 -12.84 3.81 -5.54
C ALA A 68 -12.81 4.70 -4.29
N ALA A 69 -13.94 5.33 -3.96
CA ALA A 69 -14.08 6.11 -2.75
C ALA A 69 -13.99 5.25 -1.47
N ILE A 70 -14.64 4.08 -1.47
CA ILE A 70 -14.53 3.11 -0.36
C ILE A 70 -13.08 2.64 -0.21
N SER A 71 -12.39 2.33 -1.31
CA SER A 71 -11.01 1.87 -1.26
C SER A 71 -10.05 2.86 -0.62
N CYS A 72 -10.24 4.16 -0.92
CA CYS A 72 -9.49 5.23 -0.24
C CYS A 72 -9.84 5.32 1.25
N LEU A 73 -11.13 5.20 1.60
CA LEU A 73 -11.55 5.18 3.00
C LEU A 73 -10.91 4.01 3.75
N ASP A 74 -11.02 2.79 3.22
CA ASP A 74 -10.50 1.58 3.84
C ASP A 74 -8.99 1.70 4.05
N TYR A 75 -8.26 2.21 3.04
CA TYR A 75 -6.84 2.51 3.17
C TYR A 75 -6.54 3.50 4.31
N HIS A 76 -7.29 4.59 4.46
CA HIS A 76 -7.05 5.54 5.55
C HIS A 76 -7.49 4.99 6.91
N PHE A 77 -8.57 4.23 6.96
CA PHE A 77 -9.11 3.62 8.17
C PHE A 77 -8.13 2.62 8.79
N GLU A 78 -7.54 1.75 7.96
CA GLU A 78 -6.56 0.75 8.39
C GLU A 78 -5.41 1.36 9.19
N ARG A 79 -4.99 2.59 8.87
CA ARG A 79 -3.88 3.29 9.54
C ARG A 79 -4.12 3.48 11.03
N PHE A 80 -5.36 3.78 11.41
CA PHE A 80 -5.73 4.01 12.80
C PHE A 80 -6.11 2.71 13.50
N PHE A 81 -6.67 1.77 12.74
CA PHE A 81 -7.32 0.61 13.32
C PHE A 81 -6.37 -0.57 13.55
N LEU A 82 -5.50 -0.88 12.57
CA LEU A 82 -4.60 -2.03 12.67
C LEU A 82 -3.70 -2.02 13.92
N PRO A 83 -3.07 -0.88 14.30
CA PRO A 83 -2.20 -0.85 15.48
C PRO A 83 -2.92 -1.08 16.81
N THR A 84 -4.26 -1.02 16.83
CA THR A 84 -5.06 -1.29 18.05
C THR A 84 -5.40 -2.77 18.25
N MET A 85 -5.16 -3.60 17.24
CA MET A 85 -5.42 -5.03 17.30
C MET A 85 -4.39 -5.76 18.16
N SER A 86 -4.78 -6.87 18.76
CA SER A 86 -3.81 -7.83 19.31
C SER A 86 -3.07 -8.56 18.19
N ALA A 87 -1.93 -9.18 18.50
CA ALA A 87 -1.11 -9.87 17.51
C ALA A 87 -1.86 -10.94 16.71
N ILE A 88 -2.72 -11.72 17.38
CA ILE A 88 -3.54 -12.76 16.74
C ILE A 88 -4.58 -12.14 15.80
N GLN A 89 -5.21 -11.04 16.21
CA GLN A 89 -6.19 -10.33 15.39
C GLN A 89 -5.53 -9.69 14.17
N GLY A 90 -4.35 -9.08 14.32
CA GLY A 90 -3.60 -8.50 13.22
C GLY A 90 -3.14 -9.54 12.20
N ASP A 91 -2.59 -10.67 12.66
CA ASP A 91 -2.21 -11.79 11.78
C ASP A 91 -3.42 -12.33 11.00
N THR A 92 -4.54 -12.52 11.69
CA THR A 92 -5.79 -12.96 11.07
C THR A 92 -6.27 -11.95 10.02
N TYR A 93 -6.27 -10.66 10.36
CA TYR A 93 -6.69 -9.59 9.44
C TYR A 93 -5.84 -9.59 8.18
N PHE A 94 -4.50 -9.58 8.32
CA PHE A 94 -3.61 -9.54 7.17
C PHE A 94 -3.78 -10.76 6.28
N LYS A 95 -3.88 -11.96 6.85
CA LYS A 95 -4.09 -13.19 6.07
C LYS A 95 -5.46 -13.28 5.41
N GLN A 96 -6.48 -12.61 5.95
CA GLN A 96 -7.81 -12.59 5.36
C GLN A 96 -7.82 -12.03 3.94
N ILE A 97 -6.81 -11.22 3.55
CA ILE A 97 -6.68 -10.76 2.17
C ILE A 97 -6.64 -11.91 1.16
N GLN A 98 -6.14 -13.09 1.55
CA GLN A 98 -6.07 -14.27 0.69
C GLN A 98 -7.45 -14.87 0.38
N SER A 99 -8.51 -14.51 1.13
CA SER A 99 -9.89 -14.88 0.80
C SER A 99 -10.55 -13.92 -0.19
N VAL A 100 -9.93 -12.77 -0.44
CA VAL A 100 -10.47 -11.70 -1.30
C VAL A 100 -9.65 -11.58 -2.57
N ILE A 101 -8.34 -11.73 -2.47
CA ILE A 101 -7.40 -11.75 -3.59
C ILE A 101 -6.79 -13.14 -3.67
N GLU A 102 -6.86 -13.78 -4.83
CA GLU A 102 -6.23 -15.07 -5.08
C GLU A 102 -4.70 -14.88 -5.18
N PHE A 103 -3.96 -15.44 -4.22
CA PHE A 103 -2.50 -15.47 -4.25
C PHE A 103 -2.00 -16.70 -5.02
N PRO A 104 -0.87 -16.61 -5.76
CA PRO A 104 -0.29 -17.77 -6.41
C PRO A 104 0.21 -18.78 -5.36
N LYS A 105 -0.10 -20.07 -5.52
CA LYS A 105 0.39 -21.13 -4.63
C LYS A 105 1.93 -21.18 -4.54
N GLN A 106 2.61 -20.84 -5.63
CA GLN A 106 4.08 -20.74 -5.72
C GLN A 106 4.46 -19.45 -6.45
N ALA A 107 4.45 -18.34 -5.72
CA ALA A 107 4.77 -17.01 -6.27
C ALA A 107 6.28 -16.77 -6.36
N ILE A 108 7.06 -17.38 -5.46
CA ILE A 108 8.47 -17.05 -5.28
C ILE A 108 9.29 -18.31 -5.48
N LYS A 109 9.90 -18.43 -6.67
CA LYS A 109 10.67 -19.62 -7.10
C LYS A 109 12.16 -19.33 -7.33
N GLN A 110 12.56 -18.08 -7.24
CA GLN A 110 13.94 -17.66 -7.47
C GLN A 110 14.75 -17.81 -6.19
N SER A 111 15.97 -18.32 -6.32
CA SER A 111 16.93 -18.40 -5.21
C SER A 111 17.63 -17.05 -4.97
N GLY A 112 18.12 -16.86 -3.75
CA GLY A 112 18.86 -15.67 -3.35
C GLY A 112 17.95 -14.48 -3.03
N SER A 113 18.53 -13.29 -3.11
CA SER A 113 17.85 -12.06 -2.73
C SER A 113 16.90 -11.57 -3.82
N LEU A 114 15.76 -11.04 -3.38
CA LEU A 114 14.64 -10.65 -4.22
C LEU A 114 14.25 -9.21 -3.94
N ILE A 115 13.76 -8.52 -4.97
CA ILE A 115 12.97 -7.30 -4.81
C ILE A 115 11.63 -7.48 -5.47
N ILE A 116 10.55 -7.30 -4.71
CA ILE A 116 9.17 -7.31 -5.21
C ILE A 116 8.68 -5.87 -5.32
N GLU A 117 8.35 -5.48 -6.54
CA GLU A 117 7.74 -4.20 -6.85
C GLU A 117 6.22 -4.36 -7.02
N SER A 118 5.44 -3.47 -6.39
CA SER A 118 3.98 -3.44 -6.55
C SER A 118 3.46 -1.98 -6.51
N VAL A 119 2.16 -1.81 -6.37
CA VAL A 119 1.44 -0.52 -6.40
C VAL A 119 0.81 -0.19 -5.05
N HIS A 120 0.41 1.06 -4.82
CA HIS A 120 -0.39 1.45 -3.68
C HIS A 120 -1.86 1.00 -3.84
N HIS A 121 -2.07 -0.32 -3.76
CA HIS A 121 -3.38 -0.92 -3.62
C HIS A 121 -3.99 -0.60 -2.25
N GLN A 122 -5.32 -0.52 -2.14
CA GLN A 122 -6.02 -0.25 -0.88
C GLN A 122 -5.59 -1.17 0.29
N SER A 123 -5.24 -2.42 -0.02
CA SER A 123 -4.82 -3.44 0.96
C SER A 123 -3.32 -3.75 0.90
N VAL A 124 -2.49 -2.79 0.45
CA VAL A 124 -1.06 -3.01 0.18
C VAL A 124 -0.27 -3.58 1.37
N PHE A 125 -0.60 -3.19 2.60
CA PHE A 125 0.09 -3.70 3.80
C PHE A 125 -0.20 -5.18 4.05
N SER A 126 -1.44 -5.62 3.83
CA SER A 126 -1.82 -7.04 3.86
C SER A 126 -1.13 -7.83 2.76
N ILE A 127 -1.03 -7.25 1.56
CA ILE A 127 -0.33 -7.89 0.43
C ILE A 127 1.15 -8.06 0.76
N PHE A 128 1.82 -7.02 1.25
CA PHE A 128 3.25 -7.08 1.62
C PHE A 128 3.50 -8.06 2.77
N TYR A 129 2.62 -8.08 3.76
CA TYR A 129 2.67 -9.06 4.85
C TYR A 129 2.60 -10.50 4.32
N CYS A 130 1.63 -10.79 3.45
CA CYS A 130 1.48 -12.11 2.85
C CYS A 130 2.65 -12.47 1.93
N LEU A 131 3.18 -11.53 1.13
CA LEU A 131 4.35 -11.76 0.29
C LEU A 131 5.60 -12.07 1.11
N ALA A 132 5.82 -11.38 2.23
CA ALA A 132 6.91 -11.69 3.17
C ALA A 132 6.76 -13.10 3.77
N LEU A 133 5.56 -13.46 4.21
CA LEU A 133 5.28 -14.82 4.69
C LEU A 133 5.51 -15.88 3.62
N MET A 134 5.09 -15.63 2.38
CA MET A 134 5.31 -16.54 1.27
C MET A 134 6.79 -16.69 0.94
N ALA A 135 7.58 -15.61 0.98
CA ALA A 135 9.02 -15.66 0.78
C ALA A 135 9.71 -16.50 1.85
N TYR A 136 9.30 -16.34 3.10
CA TYR A 136 9.76 -17.16 4.21
C TYR A 136 9.38 -18.64 4.03
N GLN A 137 8.12 -18.94 3.74
CA GLN A 137 7.62 -20.31 3.61
C GLN A 137 8.17 -21.05 2.39
N GLN A 138 8.38 -20.34 1.27
CA GLN A 138 8.77 -20.95 0.00
C GLN A 138 10.29 -20.97 -0.20
N GLN A 139 11.02 -19.99 0.34
CA GLN A 139 12.47 -19.83 0.11
C GLN A 139 13.29 -19.70 1.42
N GLY A 140 12.66 -19.72 2.59
CA GLY A 140 13.37 -19.54 3.87
C GLY A 140 13.87 -18.11 4.11
N ILE A 141 13.39 -17.12 3.34
CA ILE A 141 13.80 -15.73 3.48
C ILE A 141 13.23 -15.16 4.79
N SER A 142 14.11 -14.92 5.77
CA SER A 142 13.75 -14.39 7.09
C SER A 142 14.20 -12.93 7.30
N HIS A 143 14.89 -12.32 6.34
CA HIS A 143 15.24 -10.90 6.41
C HIS A 143 14.50 -10.12 5.31
N VAL A 144 13.73 -9.11 5.72
CA VAL A 144 12.87 -8.30 4.85
C VAL A 144 13.22 -6.83 5.02
N ILE A 145 13.33 -6.11 3.91
CA ILE A 145 13.48 -4.66 3.88
C ILE A 145 12.19 -4.08 3.31
N MET A 146 11.49 -3.24 4.09
CA MET A 146 10.34 -2.48 3.61
C MET A 146 10.74 -1.01 3.44
N MET A 147 10.61 -0.50 2.22
CA MET A 147 10.94 0.89 1.92
C MET A 147 9.71 1.79 2.12
N TYR A 148 9.91 2.97 2.72
CA TYR A 148 8.84 3.97 2.95
C TYR A 148 9.34 5.38 2.63
N GLN A 149 8.46 6.34 2.34
CA GLN A 149 8.89 7.67 1.85
C GLN A 149 8.72 8.80 2.86
N GLN A 150 7.80 8.63 3.82
CA GLN A 150 7.48 9.64 4.81
C GLN A 150 8.60 9.77 5.85
N ASN A 151 8.63 10.90 6.58
CA ASN A 151 9.62 11.12 7.66
C ASN A 151 9.55 10.04 8.74
N ASP A 152 8.33 9.64 9.09
CA ASP A 152 8.06 8.54 10.01
C ASP A 152 7.46 7.35 9.24
N PRO A 153 7.80 6.11 9.59
CA PRO A 153 7.18 4.94 8.99
C PRO A 153 5.68 4.93 9.24
N ASP A 154 4.90 4.46 8.25
CA ASP A 154 3.46 4.30 8.44
C ASP A 154 3.19 3.34 9.61
N PRO A 155 2.28 3.66 10.56
CA PRO A 155 1.96 2.78 11.69
C PRO A 155 1.62 1.34 11.29
N ARG A 156 1.05 1.14 10.10
CA ARG A 156 0.75 -0.19 9.56
C ARG A 156 2.01 -0.96 9.19
N LEU A 157 3.04 -0.30 8.64
CA LEU A 157 4.34 -0.93 8.38
C LEU A 157 5.03 -1.34 9.67
N VAL A 158 5.03 -0.45 10.67
CA VAL A 158 5.59 -0.75 11.99
C VAL A 158 4.87 -1.94 12.59
N TYR A 159 3.54 -1.93 12.58
CA TYR A 159 2.73 -3.03 13.09
C TYR A 159 2.98 -4.35 12.34
N SER A 160 2.98 -4.35 11.01
CA SER A 160 3.31 -5.53 10.19
C SER A 160 4.69 -6.08 10.51
N LYS A 161 5.70 -5.21 10.67
CA LYS A 161 7.06 -5.57 11.10
C LYS A 161 7.04 -6.32 12.43
N GLU A 162 6.37 -5.78 13.44
CA GLU A 162 6.31 -6.38 14.76
C GLU A 162 5.61 -7.74 14.73
N LEU A 163 4.54 -7.89 13.94
CA LEU A 163 3.88 -9.18 13.78
C LEU A 163 4.75 -10.21 13.07
N LEU A 164 5.40 -9.84 11.97
CA LEU A 164 6.31 -10.73 11.23
C LEU A 164 7.45 -11.21 12.11
N LYS A 165 8.01 -10.32 12.94
CA LYS A 165 9.06 -10.66 13.89
C LYS A 165 8.57 -11.60 14.98
N ASN A 166 7.50 -11.22 15.68
CA ASN A 166 7.06 -11.92 16.88
C ASN A 166 6.43 -13.29 16.57
N LEU A 167 5.72 -13.42 15.45
CA LEU A 167 5.01 -14.66 15.12
C LEU A 167 5.82 -15.61 14.23
N TYR A 168 6.74 -15.08 13.40
CA TYR A 168 7.44 -15.88 12.38
C TYR A 168 8.95 -15.77 12.42
N GLN A 169 9.51 -14.99 13.36
CA GLN A 169 10.95 -14.71 13.42
C GLN A 169 11.52 -14.09 12.14
N ILE A 170 10.66 -13.43 11.35
CA ILE A 170 11.06 -12.69 10.16
C ILE A 170 11.51 -11.31 10.62
N ASP A 171 12.79 -11.00 10.43
CA ASP A 171 13.38 -9.72 10.74
C ASP A 171 13.04 -8.69 9.66
N VAL A 172 12.40 -7.59 10.06
CA VAL A 172 11.99 -6.53 9.12
C VAL A 172 12.72 -5.24 9.43
N GLU A 173 13.48 -4.75 8.45
CA GLU A 173 14.10 -3.44 8.47
C GLU A 173 13.24 -2.44 7.69
N LEU A 174 13.03 -1.25 8.27
CA LEU A 174 12.30 -0.17 7.62
C LEU A 174 13.33 0.87 7.15
N ILE A 175 13.44 1.08 5.85
CA ILE A 175 14.38 2.04 5.27
C ILE A 175 13.63 3.18 4.60
N GLN A 176 13.90 4.42 5.03
CA GLN A 176 13.31 5.60 4.42
C GLN A 176 13.94 5.87 3.05
N PHE A 177 13.11 6.03 2.02
CA PHE A 177 13.44 6.52 0.70
C PHE A 177 13.11 8.02 0.64
N ASP A 178 14.11 8.84 0.96
CA ASP A 178 14.01 10.30 1.09
C ASP A 178 14.48 11.06 -0.17
N GLY A 179 14.78 10.35 -1.26
CA GLY A 179 15.37 10.93 -2.48
C GLY A 179 16.87 11.27 -2.37
N GLY A 180 17.47 11.11 -1.19
CA GLY A 180 18.91 11.27 -0.96
C GLY A 180 19.72 10.06 -1.47
N THR A 181 20.97 9.93 -1.00
CA THR A 181 21.83 8.76 -1.32
C THR A 181 22.02 7.81 -0.13
N ASN A 182 21.59 8.21 1.07
CA ASN A 182 21.82 7.44 2.29
C ASN A 182 20.98 6.16 2.33
N TRP A 183 19.73 6.20 1.86
CA TRP A 183 18.86 5.03 1.79
C TRP A 183 19.50 3.89 0.98
N TYR A 184 20.14 4.20 -0.15
CA TYR A 184 20.76 3.18 -1.00
C TYR A 184 21.97 2.53 -0.32
N LYS A 185 22.76 3.33 0.42
CA LYS A 185 23.86 2.80 1.24
C LYS A 185 23.35 1.89 2.35
N GLN A 186 22.21 2.20 2.96
CA GLN A 186 21.57 1.35 3.97
C GLN A 186 21.10 0.05 3.34
N VAL A 187 20.31 0.09 2.25
CA VAL A 187 19.87 -1.11 1.52
C VAL A 187 21.05 -2.01 1.16
N LYS A 188 22.14 -1.44 0.61
CA LYS A 188 23.34 -2.20 0.24
C LYS A 188 24.02 -2.88 1.45
N ARG A 189 24.00 -2.25 2.62
CA ARG A 189 24.59 -2.80 3.86
C ARG A 189 23.72 -3.88 4.49
N SER A 190 22.40 -3.70 4.45
CA SER A 190 21.43 -4.63 5.04
C SER A 190 21.18 -5.86 4.17
N LYS A 191 21.35 -5.74 2.85
CA LYS A 191 21.20 -6.87 1.92
C LYS A 191 22.17 -8.02 2.26
N THR A 192 21.61 -9.18 2.58
CA THR A 192 22.31 -10.46 2.74
C THR A 192 22.13 -11.33 1.49
N GLU A 193 22.42 -12.63 1.56
CA GLU A 193 22.13 -13.57 0.46
C GLU A 193 20.62 -13.90 0.36
N ASN A 194 19.89 -13.84 1.49
CA ASN A 194 18.47 -14.19 1.60
C ASN A 194 17.64 -13.01 2.10
N THR A 195 17.63 -11.93 1.32
CA THR A 195 16.83 -10.72 1.63
C THR A 195 15.68 -10.57 0.66
N LEU A 196 14.49 -10.27 1.18
CA LEU A 196 13.37 -9.74 0.39
C LEU A 196 13.29 -8.23 0.57
N ILE A 197 13.33 -7.48 -0.52
CA ILE A 197 13.01 -6.05 -0.52
C ILE A 197 11.59 -5.89 -1.08
N VAL A 198 10.71 -5.16 -0.39
CA VAL A 198 9.39 -4.78 -0.92
C VAL A 198 9.35 -3.28 -1.19
N TYR A 199 8.83 -2.92 -2.36
CA TYR A 199 8.87 -1.56 -2.87
C TYR A 199 7.59 -1.19 -3.65
N LEU A 200 7.19 0.08 -3.56
CA LEU A 200 6.04 0.63 -4.26
C LEU A 200 6.51 1.43 -5.47
N GLY A 201 6.22 0.92 -6.66
CA GLY A 201 6.76 1.37 -7.95
C GLY A 201 5.86 2.29 -8.75
N ASP A 202 4.73 2.72 -8.21
CA ASP A 202 3.73 3.55 -8.86
C ASP A 202 3.95 5.06 -8.70
N MET A 203 5.17 5.49 -8.39
CA MET A 203 5.50 6.93 -8.33
C MET A 203 5.55 7.58 -9.72
N SER A 204 4.87 8.72 -9.86
CA SER A 204 4.98 9.59 -11.04
C SER A 204 6.41 10.11 -11.22
N PRO A 205 6.93 10.15 -12.47
CA PRO A 205 8.16 10.86 -12.78
C PRO A 205 8.13 12.35 -12.36
N ASN A 206 6.95 12.97 -12.36
CA ASN A 206 6.78 14.39 -12.01
C ASN A 206 7.09 14.70 -10.54
N VAL A 207 7.09 13.69 -9.66
CA VAL A 207 7.51 13.84 -8.25
C VAL A 207 9.01 14.13 -8.15
N PHE A 208 9.80 13.73 -9.16
CA PHE A 208 11.23 13.95 -9.22
C PHE A 208 11.51 15.17 -10.11
N GLN A 209 11.54 16.36 -9.49
CA GLN A 209 11.78 17.66 -10.16
C GLN A 209 12.97 17.62 -11.15
N GLY A 210 12.67 17.36 -12.44
CA GLY A 210 13.48 17.84 -13.57
C GLY A 210 14.52 16.93 -14.23
N LYS A 211 14.61 15.61 -13.98
CA LYS A 211 15.62 14.76 -14.68
C LYS A 211 15.17 13.38 -15.14
N ALA A 212 13.92 12.98 -14.91
CA ALA A 212 13.41 11.68 -15.34
C ALA A 212 12.88 11.67 -16.78
N SER A 213 13.08 12.73 -17.56
CA SER A 213 12.47 12.91 -18.88
C SER A 213 12.99 11.98 -19.98
N ASN A 214 14.07 11.22 -19.74
CA ASN A 214 14.79 10.45 -20.76
C ASN A 214 15.03 8.97 -20.41
N SER A 215 14.48 8.45 -19.30
CA SER A 215 14.51 7.00 -19.06
C SER A 215 13.23 6.39 -19.59
N ASP A 216 13.32 5.27 -20.31
CA ASP A 216 12.18 4.50 -20.82
C ASP A 216 11.04 4.50 -19.80
N GLU A 217 9.98 5.27 -20.07
CA GLU A 217 8.92 5.50 -19.10
C GLU A 217 8.15 4.21 -18.91
N TYR A 218 8.29 3.60 -17.73
CA TYR A 218 7.48 2.46 -17.36
C TYR A 218 6.02 2.86 -17.22
N LYS A 219 5.13 1.91 -17.49
CA LYS A 219 3.68 2.14 -17.41
C LYS A 219 3.11 1.44 -16.18
N LEU A 220 2.13 2.10 -15.57
CA LEU A 220 1.14 1.49 -14.69
C LEU A 220 -0.17 1.43 -15.46
N LYS A 221 -0.67 0.23 -15.70
CA LYS A 221 -1.98 -0.04 -16.30
C LYS A 221 -3.04 -0.13 -15.22
N LEU A 222 -3.92 0.85 -15.22
CA LEU A 222 -5.11 0.92 -14.38
C LEU A 222 -6.28 0.28 -15.11
N THR A 223 -6.63 -0.95 -14.73
CA THR A 223 -7.69 -1.71 -15.40
C THR A 223 -9.08 -1.27 -14.97
N VAL A 224 -10.02 -1.31 -15.91
CA VAL A 224 -11.44 -0.97 -15.75
C VAL A 224 -12.27 -2.17 -16.19
N ALA A 225 -13.45 -2.35 -15.58
CA ALA A 225 -14.40 -3.37 -16.00
C ALA A 225 -14.72 -3.28 -17.51
N GLY A 226 -14.85 -4.43 -18.16
CA GLY A 226 -15.09 -4.52 -19.61
C GLY A 226 -13.84 -4.40 -20.48
N GLY A 227 -12.65 -4.69 -19.92
CA GLY A 227 -11.39 -4.82 -20.67
C GLY A 227 -10.73 -3.50 -21.07
N LYS A 228 -11.22 -2.37 -20.54
CA LYS A 228 -10.62 -1.05 -20.77
C LYS A 228 -9.52 -0.77 -19.74
N SER A 229 -8.61 0.16 -20.05
CA SER A 229 -7.60 0.61 -19.10
C SER A 229 -7.13 2.04 -19.37
N ILE A 230 -6.60 2.67 -18.34
CA ILE A 230 -5.78 3.89 -18.44
C ILE A 230 -4.33 3.50 -18.14
N GLU A 231 -3.39 4.13 -18.83
CA GLU A 231 -1.98 3.97 -18.55
C GLU A 231 -1.41 5.29 -18.04
N VAL A 232 -0.66 5.21 -16.94
CA VAL A 232 0.07 6.36 -16.40
C VAL A 232 1.55 6.04 -16.30
N ASN A 233 2.38 7.06 -16.44
CA ASN A 233 3.83 6.92 -16.35
C ASN A 233 4.28 6.70 -14.91
N ARG A 234 5.29 5.84 -14.73
CA ARG A 234 5.91 5.56 -13.44
C ARG A 234 7.43 5.47 -13.55
N LEU A 235 8.10 5.45 -12.40
CA LEU A 235 9.51 5.09 -12.28
C LEU A 235 9.71 3.78 -11.52
N SER A 236 10.63 2.95 -12.02
CA SER A 236 11.09 1.73 -11.37
C SER A 236 12.40 1.98 -10.63
N VAL A 237 12.31 2.27 -9.33
CA VAL A 237 13.52 2.26 -8.47
C VAL A 237 13.95 0.82 -8.20
N ALA A 238 13.00 -0.13 -8.18
CA ALA A 238 13.27 -1.53 -7.98
C ALA A 238 14.21 -2.11 -9.04
N GLU A 239 14.03 -1.75 -10.31
CA GLU A 239 14.96 -2.12 -11.38
C GLU A 239 16.38 -1.61 -11.09
N LYS A 240 16.53 -0.34 -10.72
CA LYS A 240 17.84 0.24 -10.43
C LYS A 240 18.52 -0.43 -9.24
N ILE A 241 17.75 -0.84 -8.22
CA ILE A 241 18.27 -1.61 -7.09
C ILE A 241 18.68 -3.02 -7.57
N SER A 242 17.83 -3.67 -8.36
CA SER A 242 18.08 -4.99 -8.96
C SER A 242 19.39 -5.03 -9.73
N ASP A 243 19.56 -4.13 -10.69
CA ASP A 243 20.74 -4.05 -11.54
C ASP A 243 22.02 -3.80 -10.74
N LYS A 244 21.98 -2.86 -9.79
CA LYS A 244 23.19 -2.48 -9.05
C LYS A 244 23.58 -3.46 -7.94
N LEU A 245 22.61 -4.19 -7.38
CA LEU A 245 22.85 -5.13 -6.28
C LEU A 245 22.84 -6.59 -6.71
N GLY A 246 22.54 -6.87 -7.99
CA GLY A 246 22.46 -8.25 -8.52
C GLY A 246 21.37 -9.06 -7.82
N ILE A 247 20.23 -8.46 -7.51
CA ILE A 247 19.08 -9.12 -6.87
C ILE A 247 18.00 -9.40 -7.90
N ASN A 248 17.26 -10.50 -7.76
CA ASN A 248 16.21 -10.82 -8.72
C ASN A 248 15.03 -9.86 -8.54
N HIS A 249 14.54 -9.29 -9.65
CA HIS A 249 13.39 -8.38 -9.66
C HIS A 249 12.12 -9.15 -10.01
N LEU A 250 11.15 -9.04 -9.12
CA LEU A 250 9.80 -9.58 -9.26
C LEU A 250 8.81 -8.42 -9.30
N ILE A 251 7.77 -8.58 -10.12
CA ILE A 251 6.62 -7.67 -10.18
C ILE A 251 5.41 -8.40 -9.58
N ALA A 252 4.74 -7.73 -8.65
CA ALA A 252 3.50 -8.18 -8.03
C ALA A 252 2.32 -7.36 -8.59
N ASN A 253 1.66 -7.92 -9.59
CA ASN A 253 0.55 -7.34 -10.33
C ASN A 253 -0.80 -7.77 -9.75
N ILE A 254 -1.75 -6.85 -9.71
CA ILE A 254 -3.11 -7.12 -9.23
C ILE A 254 -4.07 -6.85 -10.39
N GLU A 255 -4.81 -7.87 -10.80
CA GLU A 255 -5.83 -7.75 -11.84
C GLU A 255 -7.12 -8.40 -11.38
N GLY A 256 -8.18 -7.58 -11.25
CA GLY A 256 -9.40 -7.99 -10.55
C GLY A 256 -9.06 -8.42 -9.12
N ASP A 257 -9.47 -9.65 -8.79
CA ASP A 257 -9.29 -10.27 -7.48
C ASP A 257 -8.14 -11.27 -7.47
N LYS A 258 -7.11 -11.06 -8.31
CA LYS A 258 -5.97 -11.97 -8.44
C LYS A 258 -4.65 -11.24 -8.35
N LEU A 259 -3.74 -11.79 -7.56
CA LEU A 259 -2.34 -11.40 -7.51
C LEU A 259 -1.52 -12.32 -8.42
N THR A 260 -0.74 -11.76 -9.31
CA THR A 260 0.32 -12.47 -10.04
C THR A 260 1.68 -11.95 -9.59
N VAL A 261 2.62 -12.88 -9.45
CA VAL A 261 4.02 -12.54 -9.17
C VAL A 261 4.87 -13.15 -10.27
N GLU A 262 5.57 -12.30 -11.00
CA GLU A 262 6.35 -12.68 -12.17
C GLU A 262 7.73 -12.04 -12.15
N THR A 263 8.68 -12.62 -12.89
CA THR A 263 10.00 -12.01 -13.05
C THR A 263 9.85 -10.74 -13.87
N ALA A 264 10.47 -9.65 -13.42
CA ALA A 264 10.47 -8.40 -14.16
C ALA A 264 11.20 -8.60 -15.49
N ASP A 265 10.50 -8.36 -16.59
CA ASP A 265 11.07 -8.27 -17.93
C ASP A 265 11.33 -6.80 -18.22
N LYS A 266 12.59 -6.43 -18.49
CA LYS A 266 12.98 -5.03 -18.81
C LYS A 266 12.21 -4.47 -20.00
N SER A 267 11.79 -5.32 -20.95
CA SER A 267 10.98 -4.91 -22.09
C SER A 267 9.50 -4.67 -21.77
N LYS A 268 9.04 -5.08 -20.58
CA LYS A 268 7.62 -5.10 -20.18
C LYS A 268 7.42 -4.87 -18.67
N GLN A 269 8.14 -3.96 -18.03
CA GLN A 269 7.92 -3.65 -16.60
C GLN A 269 6.62 -2.87 -16.37
N LEU A 270 5.51 -3.51 -16.68
CA LEU A 270 4.16 -3.04 -16.52
C LEU A 270 3.66 -3.40 -15.13
N LEU A 271 3.31 -2.38 -14.34
CA LEU A 271 2.50 -2.61 -13.15
C LEU A 271 1.02 -2.61 -13.53
N VAL A 272 0.23 -3.47 -12.89
CA VAL A 272 -1.21 -3.61 -13.15
C VAL A 272 -1.98 -3.50 -11.84
N CYS A 273 -3.05 -2.71 -11.87
CA CYS A 273 -3.97 -2.54 -10.73
C CYS A 273 -5.38 -2.22 -11.24
N PRO A 274 -6.46 -2.72 -10.60
CA PRO A 274 -7.79 -2.16 -10.85
C PRO A 274 -7.83 -0.70 -10.43
N ILE A 275 -8.37 0.18 -11.28
CA ILE A 275 -8.36 1.62 -11.02
C ILE A 275 -9.05 1.99 -9.71
N GLN A 276 -10.14 1.29 -9.38
CA GLN A 276 -10.89 1.50 -8.15
C GLN A 276 -10.15 1.04 -6.89
N SER A 277 -9.05 0.32 -7.02
CA SER A 277 -8.27 -0.18 -5.88
C SER A 277 -6.95 0.56 -5.71
N TRP A 278 -6.57 1.42 -6.67
CA TRP A 278 -5.36 2.23 -6.62
C TRP A 278 -5.62 3.57 -5.92
N ILE A 279 -5.05 3.78 -4.74
CA ILE A 279 -5.45 4.88 -3.84
C ILE A 279 -5.05 6.29 -4.33
N PHE A 280 -4.15 6.40 -5.30
CA PHE A 280 -3.69 7.68 -5.85
C PHE A 280 -4.52 8.16 -7.04
N TRP A 281 -5.64 7.51 -7.33
CA TRP A 281 -6.54 7.96 -8.38
C TRP A 281 -6.97 9.45 -8.30
N PRO A 282 -7.08 10.11 -7.11
CA PRO A 282 -7.38 11.55 -7.05
C PRO A 282 -6.29 12.43 -7.66
N ALA A 283 -5.08 11.90 -7.83
CA ALA A 283 -3.94 12.63 -8.37
C ALA A 283 -3.75 12.43 -9.89
N ILE A 284 -4.62 11.67 -10.57
CA ILE A 284 -4.48 11.40 -12.01
C ILE A 284 -4.40 12.70 -12.81
N GLY A 285 -5.41 13.56 -12.69
CA GLY A 285 -5.49 14.80 -13.48
C GLY A 285 -4.47 15.87 -13.11
N THR A 286 -3.79 15.77 -11.96
CA THR A 286 -2.88 16.80 -11.43
C THR A 286 -1.42 16.40 -11.47
N VAL A 287 -1.10 15.13 -11.22
CA VAL A 287 0.28 14.61 -11.05
C VAL A 287 0.68 13.65 -12.17
N TYR A 288 -0.26 12.91 -12.74
CA TYR A 288 0.03 11.89 -13.77
C TYR A 288 -0.35 12.32 -15.19
N GLY A 289 -1.10 13.41 -15.34
CA GLY A 289 -1.65 13.86 -16.63
C GLY A 289 -2.88 13.02 -16.99
N GLY A 290 -3.99 13.71 -17.28
CA GLY A 290 -5.25 13.08 -17.73
C GLY A 290 -5.29 12.83 -19.23
#